data_AF-A0A6P1UAJ9-F1
#
_entry.id   AF-A0A6P1UAJ9-F1
#
_cell.length_a   1.000
_cell.length_b   1.000
_cell.length_c   1.000
_cell.angle_alpha   90.00
_cell.angle_beta   90.00
_cell.angle_gamma   90.00
#
_symmetry.space_group_name_H-M   'P 1'
#
loop_
_entity.id
_entity.type
_entity.pdbx_description
1 polymer ?
#
loop_
_entity_poly.entity_id
_entity_poly.type
_entity_poly.pdbx_seq_one_letter_code
_entity_poly.pdbx_strand_id
1 'polypeptide(L)'
;MHIHLLLATLAALLSGPLWYAAARHRPALLSFLDGFVLVSISGLVLIEVLPEASTSGGLWTLVFVVLGLFGPTLLEQRLAHARREAHLLALGLAILGLVLHSLGDGAALSAEGAQLMHATHHHAHEALGLAIAIHSIPVGLVVWWLLFPVFGYGLPLLALLAMCAGTVGGYLGGASLAGLLGAQGWAWFQALIAGSILHVIFGRPHLDEATTQEHSLPPYEGLGNLAALGLLAWMMLAHPSPLATAEAPWLTVFGLAAPWLLLAHVLWGAVAGIRAPGAPWRAALQQAFVRSVDLSAVWVLLGGAGLTLLREWNVLTLPLPPTGSLHHAALGLLALLYAGALMRRGGRAWIADVLPQRAHHH
;
A
#
# COMPACT_ATOMS: atom_id res chain seq x y z
N MET A 1 13.33 -24.72 -9.65
CA MET A 1 12.12 -24.16 -10.27
C MET A 1 10.96 -24.27 -9.29
N HIS A 2 10.53 -23.16 -8.68
CA HIS A 2 9.49 -23.12 -7.65
C HIS A 2 8.08 -23.11 -8.25
N ILE A 3 7.78 -24.13 -9.08
CA ILE A 3 6.51 -24.21 -9.79
C ILE A 3 5.30 -24.22 -8.85
N HIS A 4 5.46 -24.73 -7.63
CA HIS A 4 4.42 -24.70 -6.60
C HIS A 4 4.08 -23.27 -6.14
N LEU A 5 5.06 -22.36 -6.03
CA LEU A 5 4.81 -20.95 -5.69
C LEU A 5 4.14 -20.21 -6.83
N LEU A 6 4.53 -20.50 -8.08
CA LEU A 6 3.82 -19.99 -9.26
C LEU A 6 2.35 -20.45 -9.25
N LEU A 7 2.09 -21.75 -9.08
CA LEU A 7 0.74 -22.28 -9.02
C LEU A 7 -0.07 -21.68 -7.86
N ALA A 8 0.54 -21.50 -6.68
CA ALA A 8 -0.09 -20.85 -5.55
C ALA A 8 -0.45 -19.38 -5.86
N THR A 9 0.44 -18.65 -6.54
CA THR A 9 0.22 -17.26 -6.96
C THR A 9 -0.92 -17.15 -7.96
N LEU A 10 -0.95 -18.02 -8.97
CA LEU A 10 -2.03 -18.07 -9.95
C LEU A 10 -3.38 -18.43 -9.30
N ALA A 11 -3.37 -19.41 -8.38
CA ALA A 11 -4.57 -19.79 -7.64
C ALA A 11 -5.06 -18.66 -6.72
N ALA A 12 -4.15 -17.98 -6.04
CA ALA A 12 -4.44 -16.82 -5.21
C ALA A 12 -5.07 -15.69 -6.04
N LEU A 13 -4.48 -15.36 -7.19
CA LEU A 13 -5.00 -14.32 -8.08
C LEU A 13 -6.40 -14.69 -8.62
N LEU A 14 -6.61 -15.94 -9.01
CA LEU A 14 -7.91 -16.45 -9.48
C LEU A 14 -8.93 -16.67 -8.36
N SER A 15 -8.56 -16.51 -7.08
CA SER A 15 -9.49 -16.64 -5.95
C SER A 15 -10.38 -15.40 -5.75
N GLY A 16 -10.06 -14.27 -6.38
CA GLY A 16 -10.82 -13.01 -6.29
C GLY A 16 -12.34 -13.13 -6.45
N PRO A 17 -12.86 -13.81 -7.49
CA PRO A 17 -14.30 -14.04 -7.67
C PRO A 17 -14.95 -14.78 -6.50
N LEU A 18 -14.25 -15.74 -5.89
CA LEU A 18 -14.75 -16.54 -4.77
C LEU A 18 -14.90 -15.67 -3.52
N TRP A 19 -13.86 -14.90 -3.20
CA TRP A 19 -13.89 -13.95 -2.08
C TRP A 19 -14.98 -12.89 -2.27
N TYR A 20 -15.09 -12.33 -3.48
CA TYR A 20 -16.14 -11.36 -3.79
C TYR A 20 -17.54 -11.98 -3.67
N ALA A 21 -17.76 -13.18 -4.21
CA ALA A 21 -19.06 -13.86 -4.09
C ALA A 21 -19.43 -14.16 -2.63
N ALA A 22 -18.46 -14.52 -1.80
CA ALA A 22 -18.67 -14.74 -0.36
C ALA A 22 -18.97 -13.44 0.41
N ALA A 23 -18.46 -12.30 -0.06
CA ALA A 23 -18.57 -11.01 0.61
C ALA A 23 -19.74 -10.15 0.13
N ARG A 24 -20.15 -10.24 -1.14
CA ARG A 24 -21.09 -9.29 -1.78
C ARG A 24 -22.45 -9.11 -1.10
N HIS A 25 -22.89 -10.06 -0.28
CA HIS A 25 -24.14 -9.98 0.49
C HIS A 25 -23.93 -9.69 1.98
N ARG A 26 -22.69 -9.38 2.40
CA ARG A 26 -22.28 -9.18 3.79
C ARG A 26 -21.54 -7.83 3.91
N PRO A 27 -22.24 -6.72 4.23
CA PRO A 27 -21.64 -5.38 4.23
C PRO A 27 -20.45 -5.26 5.18
N ALA A 28 -20.50 -5.92 6.34
CA ALA A 28 -19.38 -5.97 7.28
C ALA A 28 -18.13 -6.63 6.69
N LEU A 29 -18.28 -7.71 5.91
CA LEU A 29 -17.15 -8.38 5.26
C LEU A 29 -16.60 -7.56 4.09
N LEU A 30 -17.45 -6.87 3.33
CA LEU A 30 -16.99 -5.92 2.31
C LEU A 30 -16.19 -4.77 2.93
N SER A 31 -16.70 -4.17 4.01
CA SER A 31 -15.98 -3.11 4.75
C SER A 31 -14.61 -3.60 5.25
N PHE A 32 -14.55 -4.80 5.84
CA PHE A 32 -13.30 -5.43 6.25
C PHE A 32 -12.34 -5.65 5.08
N LEU A 33 -12.82 -6.24 3.98
CA LEU A 33 -11.99 -6.52 2.82
C LEU A 33 -11.48 -5.25 2.15
N ASP A 34 -12.27 -4.18 2.16
CA ASP A 34 -11.88 -2.89 1.60
C ASP A 34 -10.73 -2.26 2.38
N GLY A 35 -10.83 -2.20 3.71
CA GLY A 35 -9.73 -1.74 4.58
C GLY A 35 -8.49 -2.64 4.45
N PHE A 36 -8.69 -3.95 4.45
CA PHE A 36 -7.61 -4.93 4.28
C PHE A 36 -6.86 -4.72 2.97
N VAL A 37 -7.59 -4.63 1.85
CA VAL A 37 -7.03 -4.37 0.51
C VAL A 37 -6.25 -3.06 0.49
N LEU A 38 -6.86 -1.99 1.01
CA LEU A 38 -6.29 -0.66 0.95
C LEU A 38 -4.92 -0.62 1.63
N VAL A 39 -4.85 -1.12 2.85
CA VAL A 39 -3.63 -1.11 3.66
C VAL A 39 -2.63 -2.15 3.16
N SER A 40 -3.07 -3.35 2.75
CA SER A 40 -2.15 -4.40 2.28
C SER A 40 -1.43 -3.98 1.01
N ILE A 41 -2.15 -3.51 -0.03
CA ILE A 41 -1.50 -3.17 -1.30
C ILE A 41 -0.70 -1.87 -1.18
N SER A 42 -1.25 -0.83 -0.54
CA SER A 42 -0.50 0.42 -0.35
C SER A 42 0.73 0.19 0.52
N GLY A 43 0.58 -0.57 1.61
CA GLY A 43 1.68 -0.93 2.50
C GLY A 43 2.77 -1.73 1.79
N LEU A 44 2.40 -2.75 1.01
CA LEU A 44 3.35 -3.54 0.23
C LEU A 44 4.13 -2.66 -0.76
N VAL A 45 3.43 -1.78 -1.49
CA VAL A 45 4.09 -0.87 -2.43
C VAL A 45 5.06 0.07 -1.70
N LEU A 46 4.65 0.67 -0.58
CA LEU A 46 5.45 1.65 0.14
C LEU A 46 6.62 1.04 0.92
N ILE A 47 6.49 -0.19 1.41
CA ILE A 47 7.45 -0.83 2.31
C ILE A 47 8.40 -1.75 1.56
N GLU A 48 7.93 -2.44 0.51
CA GLU A 48 8.75 -3.42 -0.23
C GLU A 48 9.18 -2.85 -1.59
N VAL A 49 8.22 -2.39 -2.40
CA VAL A 49 8.49 -2.06 -3.81
C VAL A 49 9.25 -0.75 -3.98
N LEU A 50 8.78 0.33 -3.33
CA LEU A 50 9.39 1.65 -3.50
C LEU A 50 10.81 1.75 -2.92
N PRO A 51 11.12 1.19 -1.73
CA PRO A 51 12.48 1.23 -1.20
C PRO A 51 13.46 0.50 -2.12
N GLU A 52 13.11 -0.71 -2.59
CA GLU A 52 13.96 -1.48 -3.51
C GLU A 52 14.15 -0.80 -4.87
N ALA A 53 13.08 -0.20 -5.42
CA ALA A 53 13.20 0.59 -6.63
C ALA A 53 14.04 1.87 -6.41
N SER A 54 14.07 2.41 -5.19
CA SER A 54 14.84 3.61 -4.85
C SER A 54 16.33 3.32 -4.69
N THR A 55 16.69 2.19 -4.08
CA THR A 55 18.10 1.76 -3.96
C THR A 55 18.72 1.48 -5.32
N SER A 56 17.98 0.81 -6.21
CA SER A 56 18.47 0.43 -7.54
C SER A 56 18.35 1.54 -8.59
N GLY A 57 17.29 2.35 -8.53
CA GLY A 57 16.99 3.39 -9.53
C GLY A 57 17.41 4.81 -9.15
N GLY A 58 17.82 5.03 -7.89
CA GLY A 58 18.27 6.33 -7.38
C GLY A 58 17.17 7.41 -7.40
N LEU A 59 17.57 8.67 -7.57
CA LEU A 59 16.64 9.80 -7.53
C LEU A 59 15.60 9.79 -8.66
N TRP A 60 15.93 9.20 -9.81
CA TRP A 60 15.01 9.10 -10.95
C TRP A 60 13.80 8.22 -10.65
N THR A 61 13.90 7.29 -9.69
CA THR A 61 12.77 6.51 -9.18
C THR A 61 11.61 7.42 -8.80
N LEU A 62 11.86 8.58 -8.16
CA LEU A 62 10.79 9.54 -7.81
C LEU A 62 10.03 10.05 -9.03
N VAL A 63 10.74 10.36 -10.12
CA VAL A 63 10.13 10.83 -11.36
C VAL A 63 9.19 9.76 -11.90
N PHE A 64 9.63 8.50 -11.94
CA PHE A 64 8.80 7.41 -12.43
C PHE A 64 7.61 7.12 -11.50
N VAL A 65 7.78 7.17 -10.17
CA VAL A 65 6.64 7.07 -9.22
C VAL A 65 5.61 8.17 -9.47
N VAL A 66 6.04 9.42 -9.62
CA VAL A 66 5.16 10.57 -9.88
C VAL A 66 4.46 10.41 -11.22
N LEU A 67 5.19 9.99 -12.26
CA LEU A 67 4.60 9.71 -13.58
C LEU A 67 3.58 8.57 -13.51
N GLY A 68 3.83 7.52 -12.73
CA GLY A 68 2.89 6.43 -12.53
C GLY A 68 1.63 6.89 -11.79
N LEU A 69 1.82 7.71 -10.75
CA LEU A 69 0.76 8.19 -9.87
C LEU A 69 -0.20 9.18 -10.56
N PHE A 70 0.33 10.07 -11.39
CA PHE A 70 -0.46 11.13 -12.02
C PHE A 70 -0.65 10.96 -13.53
N GLY A 71 0.11 10.07 -14.17
CA GLY A 71 0.05 9.80 -15.61
C GLY A 71 -1.36 9.46 -16.10
N PRO A 72 -2.08 8.51 -15.46
CA PRO A 72 -3.44 8.17 -15.85
C PRO A 72 -4.38 9.38 -15.81
N THR A 73 -4.38 10.15 -14.72
CA THR A 73 -5.21 11.35 -14.57
C THR A 73 -4.89 12.42 -15.61
N LEU A 74 -3.60 12.68 -15.86
CA LEU A 74 -3.19 13.68 -16.84
C LEU A 74 -3.66 13.30 -18.25
N LEU A 75 -3.62 12.01 -18.57
CA LEU A 75 -4.07 11.49 -19.85
C LEU A 75 -5.59 11.58 -20.01
N GLU A 76 -6.34 11.22 -18.96
CA GLU A 76 -7.79 11.41 -18.92
C GLU A 76 -8.18 12.87 -19.13
N GLN A 77 -7.52 13.81 -18.44
CA GLN A 77 -7.79 15.25 -18.55
C GLN A 77 -7.51 15.79 -19.96
N ARG A 78 -6.41 15.36 -20.59
CA ARG A 78 -6.09 15.79 -21.96
C ARG A 78 -7.06 15.24 -23.00
N LEU A 79 -7.64 14.08 -22.74
CA LEU A 79 -8.61 13.42 -23.62
C LEU A 79 -10.07 13.69 -23.22
N ALA A 80 -10.31 14.63 -22.30
CA ALA A 80 -11.65 14.94 -21.79
C ALA A 80 -12.68 15.35 -22.87
N HIS A 81 -12.21 15.83 -24.03
CA HIS A 81 -13.06 16.14 -25.19
C HIS A 81 -13.71 14.88 -25.82
N ALA A 82 -13.13 13.69 -25.58
CA ALA A 82 -13.63 12.38 -26.01
C ALA A 82 -13.92 11.48 -24.79
N ARG A 83 -14.80 11.96 -23.88
CA ARG A 83 -15.07 11.37 -22.55
C ARG A 83 -15.17 9.84 -22.51
N ARG A 84 -15.81 9.22 -23.51
CA ARG A 84 -16.00 7.76 -23.56
C ARG A 84 -14.72 6.99 -23.93
N GLU A 85 -13.94 7.52 -24.86
CA GLU A 85 -12.67 6.92 -25.29
C GLU A 85 -11.60 7.10 -24.21
N ALA A 86 -11.55 8.27 -23.57
CA ALA A 86 -10.63 8.54 -22.46
C ALA A 86 -10.81 7.55 -21.30
N HIS A 87 -12.05 7.26 -20.93
CA HIS A 87 -12.34 6.29 -19.86
C HIS A 87 -11.94 4.86 -20.22
N LEU A 88 -12.22 4.41 -21.45
CA LEU A 88 -11.78 3.08 -21.91
C LEU A 88 -10.26 2.97 -22.02
N LEU A 89 -9.59 4.04 -22.42
CA LEU A 89 -8.14 4.09 -22.50
C LEU A 89 -7.50 4.06 -21.11
N ALA A 90 -8.04 4.81 -20.14
CA ALA A 90 -7.60 4.76 -18.76
C ALA A 90 -7.80 3.37 -18.14
N LEU A 91 -8.96 2.75 -18.40
CA LEU A 91 -9.22 1.36 -18.01
C LEU A 91 -8.23 0.39 -18.64
N GLY A 92 -7.96 0.52 -19.94
CA GLY A 92 -6.99 -0.30 -20.66
C GLY A 92 -5.57 -0.14 -20.10
N LEU A 93 -5.16 1.09 -19.77
CA LEU A 93 -3.88 1.37 -19.14
C LEU A 93 -3.79 0.83 -17.71
N ALA A 94 -4.87 0.90 -16.93
CA ALA A 94 -4.94 0.27 -15.61
C ALA A 94 -4.77 -1.26 -15.70
N ILE A 95 -5.49 -1.91 -16.63
CA ILE A 95 -5.34 -3.36 -16.86
C ILE A 95 -3.92 -3.68 -17.32
N LEU A 96 -3.37 -2.90 -18.26
CA LEU A 96 -1.99 -3.10 -18.74
C LEU A 96 -0.97 -2.94 -17.62
N GLY A 97 -1.06 -1.88 -16.82
CA GLY A 97 -0.18 -1.65 -15.67
C GLY A 97 -0.23 -2.82 -14.69
N LEU A 98 -1.41 -3.39 -14.48
CA LEU A 98 -1.58 -4.53 -13.59
C LEU A 98 -1.05 -5.85 -14.18
N VAL A 99 -1.15 -6.06 -15.49
CA VAL A 99 -0.49 -7.18 -16.17
C VAL A 99 1.04 -7.05 -16.09
N LEU A 100 1.57 -5.85 -16.29
CA LEU A 100 3.00 -5.58 -16.17
C LEU A 100 3.50 -5.73 -14.72
N HIS A 101 2.68 -5.37 -13.73
CA HIS A 101 2.95 -5.65 -12.32
C HIS A 101 3.05 -7.15 -12.06
N SER A 102 2.06 -7.92 -12.50
CA SER A 102 2.05 -9.39 -12.38
C SER A 102 3.21 -10.05 -13.11
N LEU A 103 3.71 -9.45 -14.19
CA LEU A 103 4.97 -9.88 -14.84
C LEU A 103 6.17 -9.69 -13.91
N GLY A 104 6.24 -8.60 -13.15
CA GLY A 104 7.24 -8.40 -12.09
C GLY A 104 7.18 -9.49 -11.02
N ASP A 105 5.99 -9.84 -10.55
CA ASP A 105 5.80 -10.93 -9.57
C ASP A 105 6.31 -12.26 -10.12
N GLY A 106 6.00 -12.55 -11.38
CA GLY A 106 6.52 -13.72 -12.09
C GLY A 106 8.04 -13.73 -12.13
N ALA A 107 8.67 -12.61 -12.48
CA ALA A 107 10.11 -12.48 -12.56
C ALA A 107 10.79 -12.78 -11.22
N ALA A 108 10.20 -12.31 -10.11
CA ALA A 108 10.68 -12.58 -8.76
C ALA A 108 10.55 -14.05 -8.34
N LEU A 109 9.57 -14.79 -8.89
CA LEU A 109 9.39 -16.23 -8.65
C LEU A 109 10.35 -17.12 -9.46
N SER A 110 11.04 -16.56 -10.47
CA SER A 110 11.93 -17.32 -11.35
C SER A 110 13.19 -17.83 -10.62
N ALA A 111 13.78 -18.92 -11.15
CA ALA A 111 14.98 -19.52 -10.55
C ALA A 111 16.20 -18.58 -10.61
N GLU A 112 16.27 -17.71 -11.61
CA GLU A 112 17.34 -16.71 -11.78
C GLU A 112 17.09 -15.48 -10.90
N GLY A 113 15.83 -15.09 -10.69
CA GLY A 113 15.45 -14.12 -9.66
C GLY A 113 15.95 -14.54 -8.28
N ALA A 114 15.95 -15.85 -8.00
CA ALA A 114 16.53 -16.39 -6.78
C ALA A 114 18.07 -16.30 -6.71
N GLN A 115 18.79 -16.24 -7.84
CA GLN A 115 20.25 -16.12 -7.83
C GLN A 115 20.75 -14.67 -7.83
N LEU A 116 19.96 -13.74 -8.38
CA LEU A 116 20.27 -12.30 -8.42
C LEU A 116 20.22 -11.65 -7.02
N MET A 117 19.29 -12.11 -6.17
CA MET A 117 19.34 -11.85 -4.73
C MET A 117 20.39 -12.79 -4.12
N HIS A 118 21.50 -12.28 -3.58
CA HIS A 118 22.54 -13.04 -2.86
C HIS A 118 22.03 -13.68 -1.55
N ALA A 119 20.95 -14.47 -1.60
CA ALA A 119 20.39 -15.13 -0.44
C ALA A 119 21.01 -16.54 -0.33
N THR A 120 22.03 -16.66 0.51
CA THR A 120 22.68 -17.92 0.89
C THR A 120 21.78 -18.88 1.69
N HIS A 121 20.46 -18.68 1.72
CA HIS A 121 19.52 -19.49 2.48
C HIS A 121 18.27 -19.82 1.66
N HIS A 122 18.06 -21.11 1.38
CA HIS A 122 16.88 -21.66 0.69
C HIS A 122 15.53 -21.14 1.24
N HIS A 123 15.46 -20.83 2.54
CA HIS A 123 14.25 -20.34 3.19
C HIS A 123 13.82 -18.92 2.79
N ALA A 124 14.75 -18.07 2.34
CA ALA A 124 14.42 -16.69 1.95
C ALA A 124 13.57 -16.66 0.66
N HIS A 125 13.94 -17.46 -0.35
CA HIS A 125 13.18 -17.50 -1.61
C HIS A 125 11.77 -18.08 -1.45
N GLU A 126 11.59 -19.06 -0.58
CA GLU A 126 10.25 -19.61 -0.28
C GLU A 126 9.36 -18.57 0.42
N ALA A 127 9.92 -17.80 1.35
CA ALA A 127 9.19 -16.74 2.03
C ALA A 127 8.80 -15.60 1.08
N LEU A 128 9.68 -15.19 0.14
CA LEU A 128 9.35 -14.21 -0.89
C LEU A 128 8.24 -14.72 -1.82
N GLY A 129 8.33 -15.95 -2.31
CA GLY A 129 7.29 -16.47 -3.18
C GLY A 129 5.95 -16.70 -2.46
N LEU A 130 5.97 -17.02 -1.16
CA LEU A 130 4.77 -17.06 -0.33
C LEU A 130 4.18 -15.66 -0.13
N ALA A 131 5.03 -14.66 0.13
CA ALA A 131 4.63 -13.25 0.18
C ALA A 131 3.98 -12.80 -1.14
N ILE A 132 4.52 -13.25 -2.28
CA ILE A 132 3.96 -13.01 -3.61
C ILE A 132 2.56 -13.63 -3.74
N ALA A 133 2.43 -14.90 -3.37
CA ALA A 133 1.16 -15.61 -3.44
C ALA A 133 0.10 -14.99 -2.52
N ILE A 134 0.46 -14.61 -1.29
CA ILE A 134 -0.51 -14.08 -0.31
C ILE A 134 -1.06 -12.73 -0.75
N HIS A 135 -0.22 -11.79 -1.23
CA HIS A 135 -0.72 -10.48 -1.66
C HIS A 135 -1.52 -10.55 -2.97
N SER A 136 -1.32 -11.60 -3.78
CA SER A 136 -2.11 -11.82 -5.00
C SER A 136 -3.60 -12.05 -4.71
N ILE A 137 -3.96 -12.49 -3.49
CA ILE A 137 -5.35 -12.66 -3.05
C ILE A 137 -6.10 -11.30 -3.04
N PRO A 138 -5.68 -10.28 -2.26
CA PRO A 138 -6.32 -8.96 -2.29
C PRO A 138 -6.28 -8.31 -3.67
N VAL A 139 -5.20 -8.50 -4.45
CA VAL A 139 -5.13 -7.97 -5.83
C VAL A 139 -6.22 -8.57 -6.72
N GLY A 140 -6.33 -9.89 -6.77
CA GLY A 140 -7.37 -10.57 -7.58
C GLY A 140 -8.79 -10.20 -7.16
N LEU A 141 -9.00 -10.07 -5.85
CA LEU A 141 -10.28 -9.58 -5.29
C LEU A 141 -10.61 -8.17 -5.78
N VAL A 142 -9.67 -7.23 -5.74
CA VAL A 142 -9.89 -5.83 -6.17
C VAL A 142 -10.24 -5.75 -7.64
N VAL A 143 -9.49 -6.44 -8.49
CA VAL A 143 -9.75 -6.44 -9.95
C VAL A 143 -11.16 -6.92 -10.22
N TRP A 144 -11.54 -8.04 -9.60
CA TRP A 144 -12.87 -8.57 -9.74
C TRP A 144 -13.93 -7.60 -9.22
N TRP A 145 -13.74 -7.08 -8.00
CA TRP A 145 -14.69 -6.18 -7.35
C TRP A 145 -14.90 -4.88 -8.15
N LEU A 146 -13.86 -4.29 -8.72
CA LEU A 146 -14.00 -3.05 -9.49
C LEU A 146 -14.67 -3.27 -10.85
N LEU A 147 -14.35 -4.36 -11.53
CA LEU A 147 -14.82 -4.57 -12.90
C LEU A 147 -16.17 -5.28 -12.95
N PHE A 148 -16.46 -6.20 -12.03
CA PHE A 148 -17.64 -7.07 -12.10
C PHE A 148 -18.99 -6.30 -12.06
N PRO A 149 -19.21 -5.34 -11.15
CA PRO A 149 -20.47 -4.61 -11.07
C PRO A 149 -20.80 -3.83 -12.34
N VAL A 150 -19.76 -3.39 -13.08
CA VAL A 150 -19.90 -2.53 -14.27
C VAL A 150 -19.96 -3.35 -15.55
N PHE A 151 -19.10 -4.36 -15.68
CA PHE A 151 -18.87 -5.08 -16.95
C PHE A 151 -19.36 -6.54 -16.92
N GLY A 152 -19.93 -7.01 -15.80
CA GLY A 152 -20.30 -8.40 -15.61
C GLY A 152 -19.07 -9.31 -15.56
N TYR A 153 -19.22 -10.59 -15.95
CA TYR A 153 -18.18 -11.60 -15.77
C TYR A 153 -17.03 -11.55 -16.78
N GLY A 154 -17.27 -11.06 -18.00
CA GLY A 154 -16.32 -11.21 -19.12
C GLY A 154 -15.02 -10.44 -18.93
N LEU A 155 -15.11 -9.12 -18.76
CA LEU A 155 -13.93 -8.25 -18.66
C LEU A 155 -13.07 -8.52 -17.40
N PRO A 156 -13.64 -8.69 -16.19
CA PRO A 156 -12.83 -9.03 -15.01
C PRO A 156 -12.11 -10.36 -15.17
N LEU A 157 -12.76 -11.37 -15.75
CA LEU A 157 -12.13 -12.67 -16.00
C LEU A 157 -10.98 -12.52 -17.01
N LEU A 158 -11.19 -11.78 -18.10
CA LEU A 158 -10.14 -11.51 -19.08
C LEU A 158 -8.94 -10.79 -18.45
N ALA A 159 -9.20 -9.80 -17.58
CA ALA A 159 -8.14 -9.09 -16.86
C ALA A 159 -7.34 -10.03 -15.95
N LEU A 160 -8.00 -10.88 -15.15
CA LEU A 160 -7.33 -11.86 -14.30
C LEU A 160 -6.53 -12.88 -15.11
N LEU A 161 -7.06 -13.36 -16.23
CA LEU A 161 -6.34 -14.29 -17.11
C LEU A 161 -5.14 -13.62 -17.79
N ALA A 162 -5.26 -12.36 -18.20
CA ALA A 162 -4.15 -11.59 -18.74
C ALA A 162 -3.05 -11.38 -17.70
N MET A 163 -3.41 -11.11 -16.44
CA MET A 163 -2.46 -11.01 -15.35
C MET A 163 -1.78 -12.35 -15.05
N CYS A 164 -2.52 -13.46 -15.03
CA CYS A 164 -1.95 -14.81 -14.93
C CYS A 164 -0.93 -15.07 -16.05
N ALA A 165 -1.25 -14.68 -17.29
CA ALA A 165 -0.32 -14.78 -18.41
C ALA A 165 0.91 -13.88 -18.20
N GLY A 166 0.74 -12.68 -17.64
CA GLY A 166 1.82 -11.80 -17.20
C GLY A 166 2.74 -12.48 -16.20
N THR A 167 2.21 -13.06 -15.12
CA THR A 167 2.99 -13.81 -14.11
C THR A 167 3.74 -14.98 -14.70
N VAL A 168 3.11 -15.75 -15.59
CA VAL A 168 3.80 -16.85 -16.30
C VAL A 168 4.90 -16.30 -17.20
N GLY A 169 4.63 -15.23 -17.95
CA GLY A 169 5.63 -14.57 -18.81
C GLY A 169 6.83 -14.06 -18.02
N GLY A 170 6.59 -13.44 -16.87
CA GLY A 170 7.63 -13.02 -15.93
C GLY A 170 8.43 -14.19 -15.38
N TYR A 171 7.78 -15.27 -14.97
CA TYR A 171 8.45 -16.46 -14.45
C TYR A 171 9.36 -17.12 -15.48
N LEU A 172 8.97 -17.11 -16.76
CA LEU A 172 9.72 -17.74 -17.84
C LEU A 172 10.80 -16.84 -18.45
N GLY A 173 10.59 -15.52 -18.50
CA GLY A 173 11.43 -14.58 -19.26
C GLY A 173 11.82 -13.30 -18.53
N GLY A 174 11.45 -13.14 -17.26
CA GLY A 174 11.68 -11.92 -16.49
C GLY A 174 13.15 -11.57 -16.32
N ALA A 175 14.02 -12.56 -16.13
CA ALA A 175 15.46 -12.35 -16.02
C ALA A 175 16.07 -11.81 -17.33
N SER A 176 15.65 -12.34 -18.48
CA SER A 176 16.06 -11.82 -19.79
C SER A 176 15.61 -10.37 -19.99
N LEU A 177 14.38 -10.04 -19.59
CA LEU A 177 13.86 -8.67 -19.67
C LEU A 177 14.62 -7.72 -18.73
N ALA A 178 14.87 -8.13 -17.49
CA ALA A 178 15.66 -7.36 -16.54
C ALA A 178 17.11 -7.15 -17.03
N GLY A 179 17.70 -8.17 -17.66
CA GLY A 179 19.02 -8.08 -18.29
C GLY A 179 19.06 -7.08 -19.46
N LEU A 180 18.00 -7.01 -20.27
CA LEU A 180 17.88 -6.03 -21.36
C LEU A 180 17.69 -4.60 -20.86
N LEU A 181 16.91 -4.39 -19.81
CA LEU A 181 16.67 -3.07 -19.22
C LEU A 181 17.82 -2.59 -18.33
N GLY A 182 18.63 -3.51 -17.82
CA GLY A 182 19.60 -3.26 -16.76
C GLY A 182 18.92 -3.00 -15.40
N ALA A 183 19.73 -2.98 -14.33
CA ALA A 183 19.22 -2.81 -12.95
C ALA A 183 18.42 -1.51 -12.76
N GLN A 184 18.92 -0.39 -13.31
CA GLN A 184 18.26 0.92 -13.19
C GLN A 184 16.97 0.98 -14.01
N GLY A 185 16.98 0.47 -15.25
CA GLY A 185 15.79 0.46 -16.10
C GLY A 185 14.67 -0.41 -15.51
N TRP A 186 15.03 -1.56 -14.91
CA TRP A 186 14.10 -2.40 -14.17
C TRP A 186 13.51 -1.67 -12.96
N ALA A 187 14.35 -0.99 -12.17
CA ALA A 187 13.89 -0.22 -11.01
C ALA A 187 12.94 0.92 -11.39
N TRP A 188 13.23 1.67 -12.46
CA TRP A 188 12.35 2.73 -12.95
C TRP A 188 11.02 2.19 -13.48
N PHE A 189 11.06 1.05 -14.16
CA PHE A 189 9.86 0.34 -14.61
C PHE A 189 8.98 -0.07 -13.42
N GLN A 190 9.57 -0.67 -12.39
CA GLN A 190 8.86 -1.01 -11.15
C GLN A 190 8.29 0.22 -10.45
N ALA A 191 9.05 1.32 -10.39
CA ALA A 191 8.62 2.59 -9.80
C ALA A 191 7.40 3.19 -10.52
N LEU A 192 7.40 3.16 -11.85
CA LEU A 192 6.29 3.60 -12.68
C LEU A 192 5.03 2.78 -12.40
N ILE A 193 5.17 1.46 -12.34
CA ILE A 193 4.06 0.54 -12.07
C ILE A 193 3.55 0.75 -10.64
N ALA A 194 4.43 0.84 -9.65
CA ALA A 194 4.09 1.12 -8.26
C ALA A 194 3.26 2.41 -8.12
N GLY A 195 3.70 3.49 -8.77
CA GLY A 195 2.93 4.74 -8.84
C GLY A 195 1.54 4.54 -9.44
N SER A 196 1.43 3.76 -10.53
CA SER A 196 0.15 3.49 -11.18
C SER A 196 -0.82 2.64 -10.33
N ILE A 197 -0.30 1.73 -9.50
CA ILE A 197 -1.12 0.96 -8.55
C ILE A 197 -1.65 1.86 -7.45
N LEU A 198 -0.78 2.73 -6.89
CA LEU A 198 -1.20 3.75 -5.92
C LEU A 198 -2.27 4.67 -6.51
N HIS A 199 -2.13 5.06 -7.78
CA HIS A 199 -3.14 5.82 -8.51
C HIS A 199 -4.50 5.11 -8.49
N VAL A 200 -4.56 3.83 -8.87
CA VAL A 200 -5.82 3.07 -8.92
C VAL A 200 -6.45 2.90 -7.53
N ILE A 201 -5.64 2.65 -6.51
CA ILE A 201 -6.12 2.41 -5.15
C ILE A 201 -6.68 3.68 -4.51
N PHE A 202 -5.97 4.79 -4.64
CA PHE A 202 -6.44 6.08 -4.13
C PHE A 202 -7.50 6.71 -5.02
N GLY A 203 -7.46 6.41 -6.32
CA GLY A 203 -8.23 7.10 -7.34
C GLY A 203 -9.70 6.73 -7.39
N ARG A 204 -10.14 5.56 -6.92
CA ARG A 204 -11.49 4.97 -7.14
C ARG A 204 -12.63 6.01 -7.29
N PRO A 205 -12.94 6.47 -8.51
CA PRO A 205 -13.98 7.47 -8.77
C PRO A 205 -15.29 6.84 -9.28
N HIS A 206 -15.33 5.53 -9.54
CA HIS A 206 -16.44 4.87 -10.27
C HIS A 206 -17.43 4.08 -9.40
N LEU A 207 -17.26 4.08 -8.08
CA LEU A 207 -18.32 3.64 -7.18
C LEU A 207 -19.02 4.91 -6.71
N ASP A 208 -20.27 5.11 -7.13
CA ASP A 208 -21.09 6.24 -6.69
C ASP A 208 -20.90 6.45 -5.19
N GLU A 209 -20.57 7.67 -4.77
CA GLU A 209 -20.27 8.03 -3.37
C GLU A 209 -21.38 7.57 -2.40
N ALA A 210 -22.62 7.48 -2.91
CA ALA A 210 -23.78 6.92 -2.22
C ALA A 210 -23.57 5.44 -1.82
N THR A 211 -22.97 4.62 -2.67
CA THR A 211 -22.70 3.20 -2.38
C THR A 211 -21.51 3.00 -1.44
N THR A 212 -20.48 3.85 -1.47
CA THR A 212 -19.34 3.76 -0.54
C THR A 212 -19.66 4.25 0.87
N GLN A 213 -20.53 5.27 1.03
CA GLN A 213 -21.03 5.66 2.35
C GLN A 213 -21.99 4.62 2.94
N GLU A 214 -22.77 3.91 2.12
CA GLU A 214 -23.65 2.83 2.60
C GLU A 214 -22.89 1.61 3.16
N HIS A 215 -21.64 1.38 2.75
CA HIS A 215 -20.86 0.19 3.15
C HIS A 215 -19.71 0.46 4.14
N SER A 216 -19.27 1.72 4.36
CA SER A 216 -18.24 2.00 5.36
C SER A 216 -18.84 1.88 6.76
N LEU A 217 -18.62 0.72 7.36
CA LEU A 217 -18.81 0.49 8.78
C LEU A 217 -17.44 0.62 9.43
N PRO A 218 -17.10 1.78 10.05
CA PRO A 218 -15.75 2.10 10.51
C PRO A 218 -15.05 0.99 11.32
N PRO A 219 -15.72 0.27 12.25
CA PRO A 219 -15.02 -0.77 13.01
C PRO A 219 -14.58 -1.95 12.14
N TYR A 220 -15.34 -2.32 11.10
CA TYR A 220 -14.98 -3.46 10.26
C TYR A 220 -13.86 -3.09 9.27
N GLU A 221 -13.91 -1.90 8.67
CA GLU A 221 -12.82 -1.36 7.85
C GLU A 221 -11.53 -1.28 8.67
N GLY A 222 -11.63 -0.74 9.88
CA GLY A 222 -10.54 -0.68 10.84
C GLY A 222 -9.93 -2.04 11.19
N LEU A 223 -10.77 -3.07 11.40
CA LEU A 223 -10.29 -4.44 11.60
C LEU A 223 -9.58 -5.00 10.38
N GLY A 224 -10.06 -4.68 9.17
CA GLY A 224 -9.40 -5.02 7.91
C GLY A 224 -8.01 -4.41 7.81
N ASN A 225 -7.89 -3.11 8.13
CA ASN A 225 -6.62 -2.41 8.18
C ASN A 225 -5.63 -3.07 9.16
N LEU A 226 -6.08 -3.41 10.36
CA LEU A 226 -5.25 -4.08 11.37
C LEU A 226 -4.81 -5.47 10.92
N ALA A 227 -5.69 -6.23 10.27
CA ALA A 227 -5.35 -7.53 9.71
C ALA A 227 -4.30 -7.41 8.60
N ALA A 228 -4.40 -6.38 7.76
CA ALA A 228 -3.39 -6.09 6.73
C ALA A 228 -2.05 -5.67 7.33
N LEU A 229 -2.04 -4.81 8.36
CA LEU A 229 -0.81 -4.48 9.10
C LEU A 229 -0.19 -5.71 9.74
N GLY A 230 -1.00 -6.60 10.33
CA GLY A 230 -0.55 -7.86 10.89
C GLY A 230 0.07 -8.77 9.83
N LEU A 231 -0.54 -8.86 8.64
CA LEU A 231 0.01 -9.59 7.51
C LEU A 231 1.35 -9.01 7.04
N LEU A 232 1.44 -7.68 6.86
CA LEU A 232 2.68 -7.02 6.46
C LEU A 232 3.78 -7.22 7.50
N ALA A 233 3.46 -7.06 8.79
CA ALA A 233 4.41 -7.31 9.87
C ALA A 233 4.88 -8.77 9.89
N TRP A 234 3.97 -9.73 9.68
CA TRP A 234 4.31 -11.14 9.55
C TRP A 234 5.25 -11.39 8.37
N MET A 235 4.97 -10.80 7.20
CA MET A 235 5.82 -10.93 6.01
C MET A 235 7.23 -10.39 6.27
N MET A 236 7.37 -9.22 6.89
CA MET A 236 8.67 -8.65 7.25
C MET A 236 9.45 -9.49 8.26
N LEU A 237 8.76 -10.11 9.23
CA LEU A 237 9.37 -10.99 10.23
C LEU A 237 9.75 -12.35 9.63
N ALA A 238 8.95 -12.86 8.70
CA ALA A 238 9.19 -14.14 8.02
C ALA A 238 10.29 -14.03 6.95
N HIS A 239 10.47 -12.85 6.36
CA HIS A 239 11.51 -12.55 5.38
C HIS A 239 12.34 -11.33 5.82
N PRO A 240 13.27 -11.49 6.78
CA PRO A 240 14.22 -10.42 7.09
C PRO A 240 15.10 -10.18 5.87
N SER A 241 14.84 -9.09 5.14
CA SER A 241 15.78 -8.65 4.11
C SER A 241 17.11 -8.26 4.78
N PRO A 242 18.27 -8.38 4.10
CA PRO A 242 19.55 -7.93 4.64
C PRO A 242 19.51 -6.45 5.10
N LEU A 243 18.64 -5.64 4.47
CA LEU A 243 18.29 -4.26 4.84
C LEU A 243 17.44 -4.15 6.13
N ALA A 244 16.66 -5.17 6.48
CA ALA A 244 15.93 -5.23 7.76
C ALA A 244 16.87 -5.48 8.95
N THR A 245 18.03 -6.11 8.74
CA THR A 245 19.04 -6.36 9.79
C THR A 245 20.06 -5.22 9.95
N ALA A 246 20.19 -4.34 8.96
CA ALA A 246 21.05 -3.16 9.01
C ALA A 246 20.18 -1.89 8.90
N GLU A 247 19.78 -1.37 10.06
CA GLU A 247 19.21 -0.02 10.23
C GLU A 247 17.95 0.31 9.43
N ALA A 248 16.83 -0.38 9.68
CA ALA A 248 15.51 -0.02 9.16
C ALA A 248 15.26 1.50 9.31
N PRO A 249 15.37 2.31 8.23
CA PRO A 249 15.42 3.77 8.33
C PRO A 249 14.16 4.34 8.95
N TRP A 250 13.04 3.69 8.66
CA TRP A 250 11.72 3.98 9.17
C TRP A 250 11.66 3.84 10.69
N LEU A 251 12.22 2.76 11.24
CA LEU A 251 12.28 2.57 12.70
C LEU A 251 13.19 3.61 13.37
N THR A 252 14.27 4.05 12.71
CA THR A 252 15.11 5.14 13.20
C THR A 252 14.36 6.47 13.23
N VAL A 253 13.73 6.87 12.11
CA VAL A 253 12.97 8.12 12.02
C VAL A 253 11.84 8.14 13.05
N PHE A 254 11.01 7.10 13.09
CA PHE A 254 9.89 7.05 14.03
C PHE A 254 10.37 6.88 15.46
N GLY A 255 11.42 6.11 15.72
CA GLY A 255 11.99 5.93 17.05
C GLY A 255 12.49 7.24 17.66
N LEU A 256 13.16 8.08 16.85
CA LEU A 256 13.61 9.41 17.27
C LEU A 256 12.45 10.38 17.49
N ALA A 257 11.44 10.34 16.62
CA ALA A 257 10.29 11.25 16.70
C ALA A 257 9.27 10.86 17.78
N ALA A 258 9.17 9.57 18.12
CA ALA A 258 8.12 9.03 18.99
C ALA A 258 7.94 9.74 20.34
N PRO A 259 8.98 9.97 21.17
CA PRO A 259 8.78 10.63 22.46
C PRO A 259 8.26 12.06 22.31
N TRP A 260 8.70 12.76 21.27
CA TRP A 260 8.28 14.14 20.98
C TRP A 260 6.86 14.22 20.42
N LEU A 261 6.46 13.27 19.58
CA LEU A 261 5.09 13.16 19.07
C LEU A 261 4.11 12.83 20.18
N LEU A 262 4.45 11.90 21.08
CA LEU A 262 3.63 11.61 22.26
C LEU A 262 3.48 12.83 23.16
N LEU A 263 4.58 13.55 23.42
CA LEU A 263 4.54 14.80 24.18
C LEU A 263 3.63 15.83 23.50
N ALA A 264 3.72 15.99 22.18
CA ALA A 264 2.88 16.89 21.41
C ALA A 264 1.38 16.53 21.54
N HIS A 265 1.01 15.25 21.49
CA HIS A 265 -0.37 14.80 21.69
C HIS A 265 -0.88 15.12 23.10
N VAL A 266 -0.05 14.89 24.13
CA VAL A 266 -0.40 15.20 25.53
C VAL A 266 -0.58 16.70 25.72
N LEU A 267 0.33 17.52 25.21
CA LEU A 267 0.27 18.99 25.29
C LEU A 267 -0.94 19.54 24.54
N TRP A 268 -1.25 19.01 23.35
CA TRP A 268 -2.45 19.39 22.61
C TRP A 268 -3.72 19.07 23.40
N GLY A 269 -3.79 17.87 23.97
CA GLY A 269 -4.86 17.47 24.87
C GLY A 269 -5.03 18.49 26.00
N ALA A 270 -3.94 18.82 26.71
CA ALA A 270 -3.91 19.79 27.80
C ALA A 270 -4.46 21.17 27.40
N VAL A 271 -3.95 21.74 26.31
CA VAL A 271 -4.37 23.07 25.83
C VAL A 271 -5.84 23.08 25.44
N ALA A 272 -6.30 22.07 24.73
CA ALA A 272 -7.69 21.98 24.29
C ALA A 272 -8.66 21.75 25.47
N GLY A 273 -8.27 20.96 26.48
CA GLY A 273 -9.09 20.76 27.68
C GLY A 273 -9.25 22.03 28.51
N ILE A 274 -8.22 22.89 28.58
CA ILE A 274 -8.32 24.21 29.24
C ILE A 274 -9.31 25.13 28.49
N ARG A 275 -9.39 24.99 27.16
CA ARG A 275 -10.21 25.85 26.28
C ARG A 275 -11.64 25.34 26.04
N ALA A 276 -12.07 24.25 26.68
CA ALA A 276 -13.39 23.65 26.48
C ALA A 276 -14.39 24.06 27.58
N PRO A 277 -15.11 25.20 27.45
CA PRO A 277 -16.08 25.62 28.44
C PRO A 277 -17.25 24.62 28.52
N GLY A 278 -17.60 24.20 29.74
CA GLY A 278 -18.81 23.41 30.02
C GLY A 278 -18.65 21.89 30.00
N ALA A 279 -17.53 21.34 29.54
CA ALA A 279 -17.23 19.90 29.64
C ALA A 279 -16.39 19.59 30.89
N PRO A 280 -16.54 18.41 31.52
CA PRO A 280 -15.63 17.99 32.58
C PRO A 280 -14.22 17.90 31.98
N TRP A 281 -13.26 18.59 32.60
CA TRP A 281 -11.90 18.78 32.06
C TRP A 281 -11.26 17.46 31.58
N ARG A 282 -11.45 16.36 32.32
CA ARG A 282 -10.94 15.02 31.95
C ARG A 282 -11.47 14.51 30.62
N ALA A 283 -12.76 14.68 30.35
CA ALA A 283 -13.37 14.24 29.10
C ALA A 283 -12.89 15.11 27.93
N ALA A 284 -12.78 16.42 28.15
CA ALA A 284 -12.26 17.34 27.14
C ALA A 284 -10.80 17.04 26.78
N LEU A 285 -9.96 16.74 27.78
CA LEU A 285 -8.58 16.28 27.58
C LEU A 285 -8.52 15.00 26.74
N GLN A 286 -9.30 13.98 27.12
CA GLN A 286 -9.31 12.68 26.44
C GLN A 286 -9.77 12.81 24.98
N GLN A 287 -10.85 13.54 24.74
CA GLN A 287 -11.36 13.76 23.39
C GLN A 287 -10.36 14.52 22.52
N ALA A 288 -9.75 15.58 23.06
CA ALA A 288 -8.75 16.35 22.32
C ALA A 288 -7.48 15.54 22.03
N PHE A 289 -7.01 14.73 22.97
CA PHE A 289 -5.89 13.82 22.77
C PHE A 289 -6.20 12.82 21.65
N VAL A 290 -7.32 12.10 21.75
CA VAL A 290 -7.75 11.12 20.73
C VAL A 290 -7.87 11.78 19.36
N ARG A 291 -8.51 12.95 19.29
CA ARG A 291 -8.64 13.71 18.04
C ARG A 291 -7.29 14.12 17.46
N SER A 292 -6.32 14.48 18.30
CA SER A 292 -4.97 14.86 17.83
C SER A 292 -4.24 13.67 17.21
N VAL A 293 -4.33 12.49 17.83
CA VAL A 293 -3.77 11.26 17.30
C VAL A 293 -4.45 10.93 15.96
N ASP A 294 -5.79 10.97 15.95
CA ASP A 294 -6.61 10.65 14.80
C ASP A 294 -6.33 11.54 13.57
N LEU A 295 -6.12 12.84 13.77
CA LEU A 295 -5.89 13.80 12.68
C LEU A 295 -4.44 13.81 12.18
N SER A 296 -3.49 13.47 13.05
CA SER A 296 -2.05 13.56 12.74
C SER A 296 -1.47 12.26 12.17
N ALA A 297 -2.07 11.11 12.47
CA ALA A 297 -1.48 9.80 12.17
C ALA A 297 -1.05 9.66 10.70
N VAL A 298 -1.93 10.01 9.75
CA VAL A 298 -1.63 9.92 8.32
C VAL A 298 -0.47 10.85 7.90
N TRP A 299 -0.43 12.07 8.43
CA TRP A 299 0.62 13.04 8.12
C TRP A 299 1.96 12.65 8.71
N VAL A 300 1.95 12.09 9.92
CA VAL A 300 3.17 11.59 10.58
C VAL A 300 3.72 10.40 9.80
N LEU A 301 2.87 9.48 9.33
CA LEU A 301 3.30 8.35 8.50
C LEU A 301 3.88 8.81 7.16
N LEU A 302 3.23 9.75 6.46
CA LEU A 302 3.71 10.31 5.20
C LEU A 302 5.01 11.12 5.40
N GLY A 303 5.11 11.91 6.47
CA GLY A 303 6.32 12.66 6.81
C GLY A 303 7.49 11.73 7.13
N GLY A 304 7.24 10.67 7.89
CA GLY A 304 8.22 9.61 8.16
C GLY A 304 8.70 8.94 6.88
N ALA A 305 7.78 8.58 5.97
CA ALA A 305 8.09 8.04 4.65
C ALA A 305 8.95 8.98 3.79
N GLY A 306 8.64 10.27 3.80
CA GLY A 306 9.44 11.26 3.08
C GLY A 306 10.86 11.35 3.64
N LEU A 307 11.02 11.38 4.96
CA LEU A 307 12.32 11.45 5.61
C LEU A 307 13.20 10.21 5.37
N THR A 308 12.60 9.03 5.31
CA THR A 308 13.33 7.79 5.01
C THR A 308 13.80 7.76 3.56
N LEU A 309 12.97 8.19 2.61
CA LEU A 309 13.39 8.32 1.20
C LEU A 309 14.51 9.36 1.03
N LEU A 310 14.43 10.50 1.72
CA LEU A 310 15.49 11.51 1.70
C LEU A 310 16.82 10.97 2.25
N ARG A 311 16.77 10.07 3.25
CA ARG A 311 17.96 9.38 3.74
C ARG A 311 18.51 8.40 2.70
N GLU A 312 17.67 7.59 2.08
CA GLU A 312 18.09 6.63 1.04
C GLU A 312 18.78 7.32 -0.13
N TRP A 313 18.33 8.53 -0.51
CA TRP A 313 18.99 9.33 -1.53
C TRP A 313 20.19 10.13 -1.04
N ASN A 314 20.68 9.86 0.18
CA ASN A 314 21.81 10.53 0.81
C ASN A 314 21.65 12.07 0.89
N VAL A 315 20.40 12.55 0.92
CA VAL A 315 20.07 13.98 1.08
C VAL A 315 20.11 14.38 2.55
N LEU A 316 19.74 13.44 3.44
CA LEU A 316 19.69 13.65 4.89
C LEU A 316 20.44 12.54 5.63
N THR A 317 21.40 12.92 6.47
CA THR A 317 22.04 11.98 7.40
C THR A 317 21.21 11.88 8.67
N LEU A 318 20.65 10.70 8.94
CA LEU A 318 20.00 10.44 10.23
C LEU A 318 21.04 10.12 11.31
N PRO A 319 20.80 10.53 12.57
CA PRO A 319 21.60 10.07 13.68
C PRO A 319 21.42 8.56 13.90
N LEU A 320 22.33 7.98 14.68
CA LEU A 320 22.27 6.57 15.07
C LEU A 320 20.90 6.23 15.68
N PRO A 321 20.40 5.00 15.46
CA PRO A 321 19.13 4.56 16.02
C PRO A 321 19.13 4.73 17.55
N PRO A 322 18.02 5.22 18.13
CA PRO A 322 17.96 5.44 19.56
C PRO A 322 17.99 4.08 20.28
N THR A 323 18.94 3.91 21.20
CA THR A 323 19.14 2.68 21.98
C THR A 323 18.46 2.71 23.35
N GLY A 324 17.90 3.86 23.76
CA GLY A 324 17.26 4.03 25.06
C GLY A 324 15.89 3.33 25.12
N SER A 325 15.62 2.61 26.22
CA SER A 325 14.33 1.95 26.47
C SER A 325 13.12 2.89 26.36
N LEU A 326 13.32 4.17 26.68
CA LEU A 326 12.31 5.22 26.51
C LEU A 326 11.87 5.40 25.06
N HIS A 327 12.79 5.37 24.09
CA HIS A 327 12.45 5.55 22.68
C HIS A 327 11.70 4.34 22.13
N HIS A 328 12.09 3.12 22.52
CA HIS A 328 11.36 1.91 22.15
C HIS A 328 9.97 1.85 22.77
N ALA A 329 9.84 2.21 24.05
CA ALA A 329 8.54 2.29 24.72
C ALA A 329 7.64 3.36 24.09
N ALA A 330 8.20 4.53 23.78
CA ALA A 330 7.49 5.61 23.09
C ALA A 330 7.03 5.19 21.69
N LEU A 331 7.91 4.54 20.91
CA LEU A 331 7.58 4.03 19.59
C LEU A 331 6.46 2.98 19.64
N GLY A 332 6.55 2.03 20.57
CA GLY A 332 5.52 1.02 20.78
C GLY A 332 4.17 1.64 21.16
N LEU A 333 4.16 2.62 22.07
CA LEU A 333 2.94 3.33 22.43
C LEU A 333 2.35 4.14 21.26
N LEU A 334 3.20 4.84 20.50
CA LEU A 334 2.77 5.59 19.32
C LEU A 334 2.16 4.66 18.26
N ALA A 335 2.79 3.52 18.01
CA ALA A 335 2.29 2.50 17.08
C ALA A 335 0.90 1.99 17.52
N LEU A 336 0.70 1.72 18.81
CA LEU A 336 -0.61 1.32 19.36
C LEU A 336 -1.66 2.42 19.20
N LEU A 337 -1.29 3.69 19.43
CA LEU A 337 -2.19 4.83 19.26
C LEU A 337 -2.63 4.99 17.80
N TYR A 338 -1.71 4.87 16.85
CA TYR A 338 -2.00 4.96 15.41
C TYR A 338 -2.76 3.75 14.90
N ALA A 339 -2.47 2.54 15.37
CA ALA A 339 -3.28 1.36 15.12
C ALA A 339 -4.73 1.54 15.63
N GLY A 340 -4.88 2.10 16.84
CA GLY A 340 -6.20 2.43 17.40
C GLY A 340 -6.93 3.52 16.61
N ALA A 341 -6.21 4.53 16.11
CA ALA A 341 -6.78 5.57 15.24
C ALA A 341 -7.26 4.97 13.90
N LEU A 342 -6.46 4.09 13.30
CA LEU A 342 -6.79 3.38 12.07
C LEU A 342 -7.99 2.45 12.25
N MET A 343 -8.10 1.80 13.42
CA MET A 343 -9.25 0.96 13.80
C MET A 343 -10.54 1.77 13.97
N ARG A 344 -10.45 2.97 14.58
CA ARG A 344 -11.63 3.83 14.83
C ARG A 344 -12.12 4.54 13.58
N ARG A 345 -11.21 5.07 12.78
CA ARG A 345 -11.54 5.93 11.64
C ARG A 345 -11.64 5.19 10.32
N GLY A 346 -10.94 4.07 10.16
CA GLY A 346 -10.73 3.46 8.86
C GLY A 346 -9.60 4.15 8.09
N GLY A 347 -9.12 3.47 7.05
CA GLY A 347 -8.00 3.94 6.22
C GLY A 347 -8.48 4.95 5.18
N ARG A 348 -9.73 4.82 4.73
CA ARG A 348 -10.34 5.80 3.81
C ARG A 348 -10.51 7.17 4.44
N ALA A 349 -10.88 7.22 5.72
CA ALA A 349 -10.99 8.48 6.44
C ALA A 349 -9.63 9.20 6.54
N TRP A 350 -8.53 8.47 6.70
CA TRP A 350 -7.18 9.05 6.66
C TRP A 350 -6.83 9.62 5.28
N ILE A 351 -7.19 8.92 4.21
CA ILE A 351 -6.92 9.38 2.84
C ILE A 351 -7.73 10.63 2.51
N ALA A 352 -8.99 10.69 2.94
CA ALA A 352 -9.86 11.84 2.75
C ALA A 352 -9.31 13.11 3.44
N ASP A 353 -8.60 12.97 4.57
CA ASP A 353 -7.94 14.11 5.23
C ASP A 353 -6.75 14.67 4.43
N VAL A 354 -6.08 13.83 3.63
CA VAL A 354 -4.89 14.21 2.84
C VAL A 354 -5.27 14.72 1.45
N LEU A 355 -6.23 14.06 0.82
CA LEU A 355 -6.73 14.37 -0.52
C LEU A 355 -8.20 14.80 -0.38
N PRO A 356 -8.48 16.02 0.11
CA PRO A 356 -9.85 16.51 0.17
C PRO A 356 -10.42 16.54 -1.25
N GLN A 357 -11.42 15.69 -1.50
CA GLN A 357 -12.11 15.67 -2.78
C GLN A 357 -12.68 17.06 -3.03
N ARG A 358 -12.33 17.66 -4.18
CA ARG A 358 -13.04 18.85 -4.67
C ARG A 358 -14.45 18.38 -4.98
N ALA A 359 -15.43 18.85 -4.20
CA ALA A 359 -16.83 18.65 -4.52
C ALA A 359 -17.04 19.09 -5.97
N HIS A 360 -17.26 18.14 -6.87
CA HIS A 360 -17.76 18.45 -8.20
C HIS A 360 -19.20 18.91 -8.00
N HIS A 361 -19.38 20.22 -7.86
CA HIS A 361 -20.68 20.85 -8.01
C HIS A 361 -21.17 20.53 -9.42
N HIS A 362 -22.04 19.53 -9.52
CA HIS A 362 -22.85 19.26 -10.70
C HIS A 362 -24.04 20.19 -10.75
#